data_AF-A0A256WGK0-F1
#
_entry.id   AF-A0A256WGK0-F1
#
_cell.length_a   1.000
_cell.length_b   1.000
_cell.length_c   1.000
_cell.angle_alpha   90.00
_cell.angle_beta   90.00
_cell.angle_gamma   90.00
#
_symmetry.space_group_name_H-M   'P 1'
#
loop_
_entity.id
_entity.type
_entity.pdbx_description
1 polymer ?
#
loop_
_entity_poly.entity_id
_entity_poly.type
_entity_poly.pdbx_seq_one_letter_code
_entity_poly.pdbx_strand_id
1 'polypeptide(L)'
;MYIKKRNTLNQLILKTMKIITFLLSLLLIGNFIYGQTTIEDGEEVSGVWTVANSPYTVMGEAIILQDETLTIEAGVEVKFKIGCTGDRA
;
A
#
# COMPACT_ATOMS: atom_id res chain seq x y z
N MET A 1 -13.65 -52.39 -12.23
CA MET A 1 -13.98 -51.17 -13.00
C MET A 1 -14.43 -49.99 -12.12
N TYR A 2 -15.31 -50.22 -11.14
CA TYR A 2 -15.87 -49.18 -10.23
C TYR A 2 -14.84 -48.41 -9.37
N ILE A 3 -13.80 -49.07 -8.86
CA ILE A 3 -12.78 -48.45 -7.98
C ILE A 3 -11.87 -47.46 -8.74
N LYS A 4 -11.51 -47.76 -9.99
CA LYS A 4 -10.67 -46.86 -10.82
C LYS A 4 -11.40 -45.57 -11.20
N LYS A 5 -12.72 -45.63 -11.44
CA LYS A 5 -13.57 -44.44 -11.69
C LYS A 5 -13.69 -43.56 -10.45
N ARG A 6 -13.83 -44.14 -9.24
CA ARG A 6 -13.81 -43.37 -7.98
C ARG A 6 -12.47 -42.68 -7.72
N ASN A 7 -11.34 -43.35 -7.95
CA ASN A 7 -10.02 -42.73 -7.75
C ASN A 7 -9.73 -41.60 -8.75
N THR A 8 -10.20 -41.72 -9.99
CA THR A 8 -10.07 -40.66 -11.01
C THR A 8 -10.99 -39.47 -10.71
N LEU A 9 -12.21 -39.72 -10.22
CA LEU A 9 -13.11 -38.67 -9.74
C LEU A 9 -12.52 -37.93 -8.53
N ASN A 10 -11.95 -38.64 -7.55
CA ASN A 10 -11.32 -38.00 -6.40
C ASN A 10 -10.10 -37.16 -6.78
N GLN A 11 -9.30 -37.62 -7.75
CA GLN A 11 -8.17 -36.84 -8.28
C GLN A 11 -8.63 -35.60 -9.06
N LEU A 12 -9.73 -35.71 -9.81
CA LEU A 12 -10.33 -34.55 -10.49
C LEU A 12 -10.84 -33.53 -9.48
N ILE A 13 -11.58 -33.98 -8.46
CA ILE A 13 -12.10 -33.14 -7.37
C ILE A 13 -10.94 -32.45 -6.64
N LEU A 14 -9.90 -33.20 -6.25
CA LEU A 14 -8.73 -32.66 -5.54
C LEU A 14 -7.98 -31.63 -6.40
N LYS A 15 -7.87 -31.86 -7.71
CA LYS A 15 -7.23 -30.93 -8.65
C LYS A 15 -8.06 -29.66 -8.84
N THR A 16 -9.38 -29.78 -8.96
CA THR A 16 -10.29 -28.62 -9.04
C THR A 16 -10.29 -27.82 -7.74
N MET A 17 -10.26 -28.47 -6.57
CA MET A 17 -10.20 -27.79 -5.27
C MET A 17 -8.90 -26.99 -5.10
N LYS A 18 -7.75 -27.55 -5.52
CA LYS A 18 -6.45 -26.84 -5.48
C LYS A 18 -6.41 -25.61 -6.38
N ILE A 19 -6.97 -25.72 -7.59
CA ILE A 19 -7.07 -24.61 -8.54
C ILE A 19 -8.00 -23.53 -7.98
N ILE A 20 -9.15 -23.92 -7.41
CA ILE A 20 -10.10 -23.00 -6.78
C ILE A 20 -9.45 -22.28 -5.59
N THR A 21 -8.73 -22.99 -4.72
CA THR A 21 -8.03 -22.36 -3.60
C THR A 21 -6.92 -21.41 -4.05
N PHE A 22 -6.21 -21.75 -5.14
CA PHE A 22 -5.17 -20.88 -5.70
C PHE A 22 -5.77 -19.59 -6.27
N LEU A 23 -6.86 -19.69 -7.04
CA LEU A 23 -7.58 -18.54 -7.57
C LEU A 23 -8.19 -17.66 -6.46
N LEU A 24 -8.72 -18.28 -5.40
CA LEU A 24 -9.26 -17.55 -4.24
C LEU A 24 -8.16 -16.82 -3.47
N SER A 25 -6.98 -17.43 -3.33
CA SER A 25 -5.82 -16.77 -2.71
C SER A 25 -5.32 -15.58 -3.52
N LEU A 26 -5.33 -15.66 -4.86
CA LEU A 26 -4.93 -14.58 -5.75
C LEU A 26 -5.89 -13.38 -5.68
N LEU A 27 -7.19 -13.65 -5.50
CA LEU A 27 -8.23 -12.62 -5.33
C LEU A 27 -8.08 -11.83 -4.01
N LEU A 28 -7.53 -12.45 -2.96
CA LEU A 28 -7.41 -11.83 -1.64
C LEU A 28 -6.22 -10.86 -1.51
N ILE A 29 -5.21 -10.97 -2.38
CA ILE A 29 -3.96 -10.17 -2.31
C ILE A 29 -4.19 -8.70 -2.72
N GLY A 30 -5.26 -8.40 -3.48
CA GLY A 30 -5.50 -7.09 -4.08
C GLY A 30 -5.94 -5.94 -3.15
N ASN A 31 -6.00 -6.14 -1.82
CA ASN A 31 -6.62 -5.17 -0.91
C ASN A 31 -5.64 -4.23 -0.17
N PHE A 32 -4.37 -4.15 -0.59
CA PHE A 32 -3.34 -3.37 0.13
C PHE A 32 -2.62 -2.30 -0.70
N ILE A 33 -3.23 -1.78 -1.77
CA ILE A 33 -2.65 -0.63 -2.47
C ILE A 33 -3.23 0.65 -1.86
N TYR A 34 -2.68 1.05 -0.71
CA TYR A 34 -2.88 2.39 -0.17
C TYR A 34 -1.75 3.27 -0.69
N GLY A 35 -2.09 4.34 -1.40
CA GLY A 35 -1.11 5.33 -1.86
C GLY A 35 -0.55 6.21 -0.74
N GLN A 36 -0.84 5.97 0.54
CA GLN A 36 -0.40 6.89 1.58
C GLN A 36 1.12 6.87 1.75
N THR A 37 1.71 8.07 1.83
CA THR A 37 3.11 8.28 2.20
C THR A 37 3.18 8.99 3.56
N THR A 38 4.00 8.51 4.48
CA THR A 38 4.26 9.19 5.77
C THR A 38 5.63 9.84 5.68
N ILE A 39 5.70 11.11 6.07
CA ILE A 39 6.94 11.89 6.20
C ILE A 39 7.16 12.14 7.69
N GLU A 40 8.25 11.61 8.22
CA GLU A 40 8.62 11.73 9.63
C GLU A 40 9.12 13.15 9.97
N ASP A 41 9.20 13.46 11.26
CA ASP A 41 9.71 14.74 11.73
C ASP A 41 11.20 14.91 11.40
N GLY A 42 11.55 16.00 10.71
CA GLY A 42 12.90 16.30 10.25
C GLY A 42 13.34 15.54 9.01
N GLU A 43 12.42 14.86 8.30
CA GLU A 43 12.77 14.08 7.11
C GLU A 43 13.09 14.99 5.91
N GLU A 44 14.17 14.67 5.19
CA GLU A 44 14.57 15.34 3.96
C GLU A 44 13.76 14.84 2.75
N VAL A 45 13.12 15.73 2.02
CA VAL A 45 12.22 15.41 0.91
C VAL A 45 12.53 16.22 -0.35
N SER A 46 12.42 15.58 -1.51
CA SER A 46 12.55 16.22 -2.82
C SER A 46 11.87 15.41 -3.93
N GLY A 47 11.86 15.95 -5.15
CA GLY A 47 11.30 15.28 -6.32
C GLY A 47 9.84 15.68 -6.59
N VAL A 48 9.02 14.72 -7.02
CA VAL A 48 7.62 14.97 -7.41
C VAL A 48 6.67 14.17 -6.53
N TRP A 49 5.80 14.86 -5.81
CA TRP A 49 4.67 14.26 -5.13
C TRP A 49 3.50 14.10 -6.09
N THR A 50 2.95 12.89 -6.15
CA THR A 50 1.93 12.49 -7.14
C THR A 50 0.67 11.98 -6.45
N VAL A 51 -0.46 12.04 -7.16
CA VAL A 51 -1.76 11.57 -6.63
C VAL A 51 -1.74 10.08 -6.29
N ALA A 52 -0.91 9.29 -6.99
CA ALA A 52 -0.76 7.86 -6.71
C ALA A 52 -0.20 7.56 -5.31
N ASN A 53 0.57 8.51 -4.77
CA ASN A 53 1.21 8.45 -3.47
C ASN A 53 0.56 9.41 -2.44
N SER A 54 -0.65 9.88 -2.76
CA SER A 54 -1.48 10.69 -1.88
C SER A 54 -2.35 9.80 -0.97
N PRO A 55 -2.60 10.19 0.29
CA PRO A 55 -2.11 11.40 0.95
C PRO A 55 -0.68 11.32 1.45
N TYR A 56 0.02 12.45 1.45
CA TYR A 56 1.29 12.64 2.15
C TYR A 56 1.02 13.16 3.56
N THR A 57 1.35 12.38 4.59
CA THR A 57 1.15 12.75 5.99
C THR A 57 2.45 13.18 6.61
N VAL A 58 2.63 14.48 6.84
CA VAL A 58 3.81 15.07 7.48
C VAL A 58 3.58 15.10 8.99
N MET A 59 4.44 14.39 9.72
CA MET A 59 4.33 14.19 11.17
C MET A 59 4.97 15.32 12.00
N GLY A 60 5.76 16.18 11.36
CA GLY A 60 6.44 17.32 11.97
C GLY A 60 7.02 18.26 10.90
N GLU A 61 8.33 18.47 10.92
CA GLU A 61 9.05 19.22 9.89
C GLU A 61 9.39 18.33 8.69
N ALA A 62 9.17 18.82 7.47
CA ALA A 62 9.69 18.22 6.24
C ALA A 62 10.72 19.19 5.65
N ILE A 63 11.94 18.71 5.40
CA ILE A 63 13.08 19.54 5.02
C ILE A 63 13.34 19.37 3.53
N ILE A 64 13.31 20.47 2.77
CA ILE A 64 13.81 20.49 1.39
C ILE A 64 15.21 21.09 1.45
N LEU A 65 16.23 20.33 1.05
CA LEU A 65 17.61 20.80 1.10
C LEU A 65 17.84 21.96 0.12
N GLN A 66 18.88 22.74 0.39
CA GLN A 66 19.31 23.81 -0.51
C GLN A 66 19.62 23.22 -1.89
N ASP A 67 19.19 23.92 -2.94
CA ASP A 67 19.30 23.52 -4.35
C ASP A 67 18.45 22.30 -4.76
N GLU A 68 17.66 21.71 -3.85
CA GLU A 68 16.64 20.73 -4.19
C GLU A 68 15.28 21.39 -4.48
N THR A 69 14.37 20.62 -5.08
CA THR A 69 13.01 21.08 -5.38
C THR A 69 12.02 19.97 -5.10
N LEU A 70 10.94 20.32 -4.41
CA LEU A 70 9.77 19.49 -4.26
C LEU A 70 8.64 20.07 -5.12
N THR A 71 8.20 19.31 -6.12
CA THR A 71 7.04 19.64 -6.96
C THR A 71 5.84 18.84 -6.48
N ILE A 72 4.74 19.51 -6.19
CA ILE A 72 3.48 18.86 -5.79
C ILE A 72 2.52 18.94 -6.98
N GLU A 73 2.14 17.79 -7.53
CA GLU A 73 1.20 17.74 -8.65
C GLU A 73 -0.23 18.11 -8.24
N ALA A 74 -1.02 18.55 -9.20
CA ALA A 74 -2.43 18.87 -8.98
C ALA A 74 -3.20 17.63 -8.49
N GLY A 75 -3.99 17.82 -7.42
CA GLY A 75 -4.82 16.77 -6.82
C GLY A 75 -4.15 15.99 -5.68
N VAL A 76 -2.89 16.27 -5.35
CA VAL A 76 -2.22 15.69 -4.17
C VAL A 76 -2.82 16.25 -2.88
N GLU A 77 -3.14 15.37 -1.94
CA GLU A 77 -3.52 15.73 -0.58
C GLU A 77 -2.29 15.67 0.33
N VAL A 78 -1.98 16.79 1.01
CA VAL A 78 -0.91 16.87 2.03
C VAL A 78 -1.55 17.16 3.39
N LYS A 79 -1.28 16.29 4.36
CA LYS A 79 -1.83 16.33 5.72
C LYS A 79 -0.71 16.63 6.71
N PHE A 80 -0.77 17.79 7.33
CA PHE A 80 0.15 18.14 8.43
C PHE A 80 -0.47 17.73 9.75
N LYS A 81 0.19 16.82 10.46
CA LYS A 81 -0.19 16.48 11.82
C LYS A 81 0.40 17.55 12.73
N ILE A 82 -0.46 18.34 13.37
CA ILE A 82 -0.02 19.31 14.37
C ILE A 82 0.66 18.52 15.49
N GLY A 83 1.98 18.70 15.64
CA GLY A 83 2.68 18.26 16.83
C GLY A 83 1.93 18.84 18.02
N CYS A 84 1.61 18.02 19.02
CA CYS A 84 1.11 18.52 20.28
C CYS A 84 2.20 19.41 20.89
N THR A 85 2.27 20.69 20.50
CA THR A 85 3.12 21.70 21.11
C THR A 85 2.49 22.04 22.46
N GLY A 86 2.57 21.09 23.38
CA GLY A 86 2.48 21.36 24.80
C GLY A 86 3.71 22.17 25.18
N ASP A 87 3.44 23.39 25.62
CA ASP A 87 4.17 24.07 26.68
C ASP A 87 5.63 24.41 26.41
N ARG A 88 5.85 25.55 25.72
CA ARG A 88 6.96 26.46 26.02
C ARG A 88 6.44 27.89 26.03
N ALA A 89 5.88 28.27 27.18
CA ALA A 89 5.78 29.65 27.65
C ALA A 89 7.02 30.00 28.48
#